data_AF-A0A955BAP9-F1
#
_entry.id   AF-A0A955BAP9-F1
#
_cell.length_a   1.000
_cell.length_b   1.000
_cell.length_c   1.000
_cell.angle_alpha   90.00
_cell.angle_beta   90.00
_cell.angle_gamma   90.00
#
_symmetry.space_group_name_H-M   'P 1'
#
loop_
_entity.id
_entity.type
_entity.pdbx_description
1 polymer ?
#
loop_
_entity_poly.entity_id
_entity_poly.type
_entity_poly.pdbx_seq_one_letter_code
_entity_poly.pdbx_strand_id
1 'polypeptide(L)'
;MSVRMSYGRSGFVAVVWLAIAVPAYGRDFDSDVLPILQSHCFDCHADVEEPEGGVNLERFGSERQVMRERSIWATVYEKVESRQMPPPKDHKPLSLAQRQAVMQWIESIAAAPDSQLGVADPGKPILRRLTRLEYNNTVRDLLGLSTDVFMFPERLPIRDKVYFAPETRKMESPLRVSVLEYGARMPALLPNAGLPGDNRAEHGYRNRGDAMNFTPLLLEKYVALAAEIAGHPELPRRSSVFAELLGIDPATLPVAKAKLNPSDAVHSVTEASAEFSPDVEKMKKAEGSSEWPAVFRNQVRQAFEEGRGGTVALAETLGNHTVAGKGESLNVRFGSRTLNINPNADIWLAAFATAKATSSPLLMTNKIKGEKQFELTFSIRDELAANDDATDDDVLQGIQQLGVCVLGRRGQSGTVIVTATSSDGTESSLTAEIDAGDAGTTFFSFATTPGETIRRLRIDGSRFSGDYVLIDDIGFITNFPAD
;
A
#
# COMPACT_ATOMS: atom_id res chain seq x y z
N MET A 1 -17.65 -63.64 -28.69
CA MET A 1 -18.98 -63.04 -28.45
C MET A 1 -18.76 -61.53 -28.35
N SER A 2 -18.95 -60.85 -29.47
CA SER A 2 -18.64 -59.44 -29.68
C SER A 2 -19.83 -58.59 -29.25
N VAL A 3 -19.64 -57.72 -28.26
CA VAL A 3 -20.64 -56.73 -27.84
C VAL A 3 -20.16 -55.35 -28.28
N ARG A 4 -20.94 -54.75 -29.19
CA ARG A 4 -20.83 -53.36 -29.66
C ARG A 4 -21.33 -52.40 -28.58
N MET A 5 -20.63 -51.29 -28.36
CA MET A 5 -21.21 -50.10 -27.73
C MET A 5 -21.32 -48.97 -28.78
N SER A 6 -22.54 -48.44 -28.88
CA SER A 6 -22.99 -47.41 -29.82
C SER A 6 -22.75 -46.03 -29.21
N TYR A 7 -22.04 -45.15 -29.91
CA TYR A 7 -21.96 -43.73 -29.56
C TYR A 7 -23.11 -42.97 -30.24
N GLY A 8 -24.01 -42.42 -29.43
CA GLY A 8 -25.14 -41.60 -29.87
C GLY A 8 -24.69 -40.21 -30.35
N ARG A 9 -25.15 -39.83 -31.54
CA ARG A 9 -25.04 -38.48 -32.11
C ARG A 9 -25.92 -37.53 -31.30
N SER A 10 -25.32 -36.56 -30.61
CA SER A 10 -26.01 -35.37 -30.12
C SER A 10 -25.51 -34.17 -30.92
N GLY A 11 -26.43 -33.48 -31.59
CA GLY A 11 -26.14 -32.42 -32.56
C GLY A 11 -25.54 -31.17 -31.93
N PHE A 12 -24.49 -30.65 -32.53
CA PHE A 12 -24.00 -29.30 -32.29
C PHE A 12 -24.96 -28.29 -32.92
N VAL A 13 -25.69 -27.54 -32.09
CA VAL A 13 -26.36 -26.31 -32.52
C VAL A 13 -25.30 -25.21 -32.49
N ALA A 14 -24.82 -24.80 -33.67
CA ALA A 14 -23.98 -23.62 -33.81
C ALA A 14 -24.84 -22.37 -33.60
N VAL A 15 -24.74 -21.77 -32.41
CA VAL A 15 -25.27 -20.43 -32.16
C VAL A 15 -24.34 -19.43 -32.84
N VAL A 16 -24.70 -19.01 -34.06
CA VAL A 16 -24.05 -17.91 -34.75
C VAL A 16 -24.45 -16.62 -34.04
N TRP A 17 -23.54 -16.07 -33.24
CA TRP A 17 -23.64 -14.70 -32.76
C TRP A 17 -23.42 -13.76 -33.94
N LEU A 18 -24.51 -13.29 -34.53
CA LEU A 18 -24.46 -12.18 -35.47
C LEU A 18 -24.15 -10.91 -34.66
N ALA A 19 -22.87 -10.54 -34.58
CA ALA A 19 -22.47 -9.24 -34.06
C ALA A 19 -23.08 -8.16 -34.96
N ILE A 20 -24.12 -7.48 -34.48
CA ILE A 20 -24.58 -6.23 -35.07
C ILE A 20 -23.48 -5.21 -34.79
N ALA A 21 -22.58 -5.03 -35.76
CA ALA A 21 -21.67 -3.90 -35.77
C ALA A 21 -22.53 -2.63 -35.89
N VAL A 22 -22.74 -1.94 -34.78
CA VAL A 22 -23.21 -0.56 -34.80
C VAL A 22 -22.10 0.24 -35.47
N PRO A 23 -22.31 0.88 -36.63
CA PRO A 23 -21.31 1.75 -37.18
C PRO A 23 -21.11 2.89 -36.18
N ALA A 24 -19.91 2.99 -35.61
CA ALA A 24 -19.49 4.23 -34.98
C ALA A 24 -19.50 5.28 -36.09
N TYR A 25 -20.46 6.20 -36.05
CA TYR A 25 -20.44 7.38 -36.91
C TYR A 25 -19.19 8.19 -36.54
N GLY A 26 -18.10 7.97 -37.28
CA GLY A 26 -16.94 8.87 -37.24
C GLY A 26 -17.41 10.25 -37.71
N ARG A 27 -17.07 11.28 -36.93
CA ARG A 27 -17.27 12.67 -37.35
C ARG A 27 -16.41 12.94 -38.59
N ASP A 28 -16.93 13.71 -39.52
CA ASP A 28 -16.21 14.04 -40.76
C ASP A 28 -15.39 15.31 -40.55
N PHE A 29 -14.11 15.29 -40.97
CA PHE A 29 -13.21 16.43 -40.72
C PHE A 29 -13.70 17.72 -41.36
N ASP A 30 -14.12 17.65 -42.62
CA ASP A 30 -14.45 18.84 -43.43
C ASP A 30 -15.76 19.48 -42.97
N SER A 31 -16.75 18.67 -42.59
CA SER A 31 -18.09 19.14 -42.23
C SER A 31 -18.31 19.39 -40.73
N ASP A 32 -17.71 18.58 -39.85
CA ASP A 32 -17.94 18.69 -38.41
C ASP A 32 -16.84 19.46 -37.66
N VAL A 33 -15.57 19.35 -38.08
CA VAL A 33 -14.42 19.81 -37.29
C VAL A 33 -13.77 21.06 -37.85
N LEU A 34 -13.52 21.11 -39.16
CA LEU A 34 -12.87 22.24 -39.81
C LEU A 34 -13.61 23.58 -39.56
N PRO A 35 -14.96 23.67 -39.58
CA PRO A 35 -15.65 24.92 -39.25
C PRO A 35 -15.43 25.37 -37.81
N ILE A 36 -15.24 24.43 -36.87
CA ILE A 36 -14.95 24.73 -35.46
C ILE A 36 -13.53 25.30 -35.35
N LEU A 37 -12.56 24.70 -36.04
CA LEU A 37 -11.18 25.18 -36.05
C LEU A 37 -11.06 26.57 -36.67
N GLN A 38 -11.74 26.81 -37.79
CA GLN A 38 -11.78 28.10 -38.45
C GLN A 38 -12.38 29.20 -37.56
N SER A 39 -13.40 28.87 -36.77
CA SER A 39 -14.12 29.87 -35.95
C SER A 39 -13.53 30.12 -34.57
N HIS A 40 -12.72 29.19 -34.04
CA HIS A 40 -12.23 29.24 -32.67
C HIS A 40 -10.71 29.10 -32.50
N CYS A 41 -10.00 28.60 -33.51
CA CYS A 41 -8.57 28.26 -33.39
C CYS A 41 -7.68 29.05 -34.36
N PHE A 42 -8.16 29.29 -35.58
CA PHE A 42 -7.32 29.86 -36.66
C PHE A 42 -6.93 31.32 -36.44
N ASP A 43 -7.69 32.08 -35.64
CA ASP A 43 -7.34 33.45 -35.27
C ASP A 43 -5.92 33.57 -34.66
N CYS A 44 -5.45 32.54 -33.94
CA CYS A 44 -4.11 32.50 -33.31
C CYS A 44 -3.19 31.42 -33.90
N HIS A 45 -3.76 30.39 -34.53
CA HIS A 45 -3.02 29.20 -34.99
C HIS A 45 -3.03 29.00 -36.51
N ALA A 46 -3.31 30.01 -37.33
CA ALA A 46 -3.22 29.91 -38.79
C ALA A 46 -1.90 30.44 -39.38
N ASP A 47 -1.23 31.39 -38.71
CA ASP A 47 -0.04 32.05 -39.26
C ASP A 47 1.13 31.06 -39.50
N VAL A 48 1.81 31.22 -40.63
CA VAL A 48 2.96 30.41 -41.05
C VAL A 48 4.26 31.00 -40.51
N GLU A 49 4.31 32.31 -40.25
CA GLU A 49 5.51 33.01 -39.77
C GLU A 49 5.58 33.01 -38.23
N GLU A 50 4.48 33.33 -37.52
CA GLU A 50 4.45 33.41 -36.05
C GLU A 50 3.14 32.89 -35.39
N PRO A 51 2.82 31.59 -35.52
CA PRO A 51 1.65 31.03 -34.82
C PRO A 51 1.86 31.02 -33.30
N GLU A 52 0.81 31.29 -32.52
CA GLU A 52 0.90 31.23 -31.06
C GLU A 52 1.32 29.83 -30.59
N GLY A 53 2.30 29.78 -29.69
CA GLY A 53 2.86 28.53 -29.19
C GLY A 53 3.58 27.68 -30.25
N GLY A 54 3.88 28.22 -31.43
CA GLY A 54 4.57 27.52 -32.52
C GLY A 54 3.72 26.47 -33.24
N VAL A 55 2.39 26.48 -33.08
CA VAL A 55 1.48 25.49 -33.66
C VAL A 55 0.61 26.12 -34.73
N ASN A 56 0.84 25.73 -36.00
CA ASN A 56 -0.02 26.09 -37.12
C ASN A 56 -1.00 24.94 -37.41
N LEU A 57 -2.30 25.18 -37.20
CA LEU A 57 -3.39 24.24 -37.44
C LEU A 57 -3.99 24.36 -38.86
N GLU A 58 -3.81 25.51 -39.53
CA GLU A 58 -4.34 25.74 -40.88
C GLU A 58 -3.69 24.80 -41.92
N ARG A 59 -2.43 24.40 -41.70
CA ARG A 59 -1.74 23.45 -42.59
C ARG A 59 -2.40 22.07 -42.71
N PHE A 60 -3.32 21.75 -41.81
CA PHE A 60 -4.07 20.50 -41.80
C PHE A 60 -5.42 20.68 -42.52
N GLY A 61 -5.39 20.75 -43.84
CA GLY A 61 -6.60 20.86 -44.69
C GLY A 61 -7.25 19.52 -45.05
N SER A 62 -6.79 18.40 -44.48
CA SER A 62 -7.39 17.09 -44.70
C SER A 62 -7.04 16.11 -43.57
N GLU A 63 -7.94 15.16 -43.30
CA GLU A 63 -7.72 14.07 -42.34
C GLU A 63 -6.38 13.35 -42.57
N ARG A 64 -5.98 13.18 -43.83
CA ARG A 64 -4.71 12.54 -44.19
C ARG A 64 -3.48 13.28 -43.69
N GLN A 65 -3.51 14.62 -43.66
CA GLN A 65 -2.40 15.41 -43.11
C GLN A 65 -2.34 15.28 -41.59
N VAL A 66 -3.50 15.23 -40.95
CA VAL A 66 -3.67 15.04 -39.50
C VAL A 66 -3.13 13.67 -39.08
N MET A 67 -3.47 12.63 -39.84
CA MET A 67 -2.98 11.26 -39.65
C MET A 67 -1.46 11.12 -39.66
N ARG A 68 -0.74 11.97 -40.43
CA ARG A 68 0.72 11.95 -40.52
C ARG A 68 1.42 12.63 -39.35
N GLU A 69 0.72 13.52 -38.64
CA GLU A 69 1.28 14.33 -37.55
C GLU A 69 0.42 14.26 -36.28
N ARG A 70 0.05 13.03 -35.89
CA ARG A 70 -0.86 12.77 -34.75
C ARG A 70 -0.39 13.35 -33.43
N SER A 71 0.91 13.54 -33.23
CA SER A 71 1.49 14.10 -32.00
C SER A 71 1.03 15.54 -31.72
N ILE A 72 0.87 16.35 -32.76
CA ILE A 72 0.34 17.73 -32.62
C ILE A 72 -1.13 17.67 -32.21
N TRP A 73 -1.89 16.75 -32.80
CA TRP A 73 -3.31 16.59 -32.50
C TRP A 73 -3.58 16.00 -31.11
N ALA A 74 -2.66 15.18 -30.57
CA ALA A 74 -2.69 14.79 -29.16
C ALA A 74 -2.53 16.00 -28.22
N THR A 75 -1.68 16.96 -28.58
CA THR A 75 -1.52 18.22 -27.83
C THR A 75 -2.79 19.08 -27.93
N VAL A 76 -3.39 19.18 -29.12
CA VAL A 76 -4.68 19.88 -29.32
C VAL A 76 -5.77 19.25 -28.46
N TYR A 77 -5.87 17.92 -28.44
CA TYR A 77 -6.82 17.19 -27.59
C TYR A 77 -6.63 17.57 -26.11
N GLU A 78 -5.40 17.54 -25.59
CA GLU A 78 -5.11 17.86 -24.19
C GLU A 78 -5.49 19.31 -23.84
N LYS A 79 -5.17 20.28 -24.72
CA LYS A 79 -5.48 21.70 -24.47
C LYS A 79 -6.97 22.01 -24.54
N VAL A 80 -7.69 21.34 -25.46
CA VAL A 80 -9.15 21.40 -25.55
C VAL A 80 -9.80 20.69 -24.36
N GLU A 81 -9.28 19.54 -23.94
CA GLU A 81 -9.79 18.77 -22.80
C GLU A 81 -9.62 19.53 -21.48
N SER A 82 -8.46 20.13 -21.26
CA SER A 82 -8.17 20.92 -20.06
C SER A 82 -8.82 22.31 -20.05
N ARG A 83 -9.55 22.68 -21.11
CA ARG A 83 -10.16 24.02 -21.30
C ARG A 83 -9.14 25.17 -21.27
N GLN A 84 -7.89 24.87 -21.61
CA GLN A 84 -6.85 25.88 -21.79
C GLN A 84 -7.03 26.60 -23.13
N MET A 85 -7.57 25.91 -24.13
CA MET A 85 -7.86 26.47 -25.45
C MET A 85 -9.35 26.30 -25.83
N PRO A 86 -9.99 27.33 -26.41
CA PRO A 86 -9.51 28.72 -26.54
C PRO A 86 -9.36 29.42 -25.17
N PRO A 87 -8.42 30.36 -24.99
CA PRO A 87 -8.19 31.00 -23.70
C PRO A 87 -9.43 31.77 -23.21
N PRO A 88 -9.84 31.59 -21.93
CA PRO A 88 -11.15 32.06 -21.46
C PRO A 88 -11.28 33.57 -21.27
N LYS A 89 -10.17 34.34 -21.28
CA LYS A 89 -10.21 35.78 -21.04
C LYS A 89 -10.59 36.59 -22.27
N ASP A 90 -10.19 36.17 -23.47
CA ASP A 90 -10.22 37.04 -24.66
C ASP A 90 -10.80 36.36 -25.92
N HIS A 91 -11.26 35.10 -25.83
CA HIS A 91 -11.70 34.34 -27.00
C HIS A 91 -13.05 33.66 -26.82
N LYS A 92 -13.70 33.34 -27.95
CA LYS A 92 -14.98 32.63 -27.97
C LYS A 92 -14.78 31.20 -27.46
N PRO A 93 -15.36 30.84 -26.30
CA PRO A 93 -15.24 29.48 -25.79
C PRO A 93 -15.98 28.51 -26.71
N LEU A 94 -15.48 27.28 -26.78
CA LEU A 94 -16.21 26.18 -27.41
C LEU A 94 -17.46 25.85 -26.59
N SER A 95 -18.59 25.65 -27.27
CA SER A 95 -19.73 24.99 -26.64
C SER A 95 -19.37 23.54 -26.26
N LEU A 96 -20.12 22.94 -25.33
CA LEU A 96 -19.90 21.56 -24.92
C LEU A 96 -19.93 20.60 -26.12
N ALA A 97 -20.88 20.80 -27.04
CA ALA A 97 -21.05 19.98 -28.23
C ALA A 97 -19.89 20.13 -29.22
N GLN A 98 -19.43 21.36 -29.48
CA GLN A 98 -18.26 21.60 -30.35
C GLN A 98 -16.99 20.98 -29.77
N ARG A 99 -16.78 21.14 -28.46
CA ARG A 99 -15.64 20.55 -27.76
C ARG A 99 -15.65 19.02 -27.85
N GLN A 100 -16.81 18.40 -27.61
CA GLN A 100 -16.97 16.95 -27.76
C GLN A 100 -16.75 16.49 -29.20
N ALA A 101 -17.23 17.24 -30.20
CA ALA A 101 -17.04 16.91 -31.61
C ALA A 101 -15.56 16.88 -31.99
N VAL A 102 -14.79 17.89 -31.60
CA VAL A 102 -13.33 17.94 -31.84
C VAL A 102 -12.62 16.80 -31.12
N MET A 103 -12.92 16.56 -29.83
CA MET A 103 -12.29 15.50 -29.04
C MET A 103 -12.57 14.11 -29.62
N GLN A 104 -13.84 13.79 -29.91
CA GLN A 104 -14.24 12.50 -30.47
C GLN A 104 -13.63 12.25 -31.84
N TRP A 105 -13.52 13.30 -32.67
CA TRP A 105 -12.86 13.18 -33.96
C TRP A 105 -11.37 12.88 -33.80
N ILE A 106 -10.64 13.60 -32.94
CA ILE A 106 -9.21 13.32 -32.70
C ILE A 106 -9.01 11.89 -32.17
N GLU A 107 -9.87 11.43 -31.26
CA GLU A 107 -9.85 10.04 -30.77
C GLU A 107 -10.07 9.04 -31.90
N SER A 108 -10.98 9.32 -32.84
CA SER A 108 -11.22 8.46 -34.00
C SER A 108 -10.01 8.35 -34.93
N ILE A 109 -9.29 9.46 -35.14
CA ILE A 109 -8.04 9.49 -35.91
C ILE A 109 -6.92 8.73 -35.19
N ALA A 110 -6.83 8.88 -33.87
CA ALA A 110 -5.85 8.15 -33.06
C ALA A 110 -6.09 6.64 -33.10
N ALA A 111 -7.34 6.20 -33.10
CA ALA A 111 -7.74 4.79 -33.18
C ALA A 111 -7.62 4.20 -34.59
N ALA A 112 -7.64 5.04 -35.63
CA ALA A 112 -7.61 4.58 -37.00
C ALA A 112 -6.19 4.13 -37.42
N PRO A 113 -6.04 2.94 -38.04
CA PRO A 113 -4.75 2.46 -38.52
C PRO A 113 -4.24 3.34 -39.67
N ASP A 114 -2.94 3.64 -39.67
CA ASP A 114 -2.34 4.33 -40.82
C ASP A 114 -2.20 3.37 -42.01
N SER A 115 -3.12 3.51 -42.95
CA SER A 115 -3.15 2.73 -44.20
C SER A 115 -1.85 2.78 -45.02
N GLN A 116 -1.02 3.83 -44.88
CA GLN A 116 0.24 3.98 -45.64
C GLN A 116 1.44 3.30 -44.99
N LEU A 117 1.42 3.09 -43.67
CA LEU A 117 2.50 2.40 -42.98
C LEU A 117 2.55 0.92 -43.40
N GLY A 118 1.44 0.35 -43.88
CA GLY A 118 1.37 -1.07 -44.25
C GLY A 118 1.63 -2.03 -43.08
N VAL A 119 1.79 -1.49 -41.86
CA VAL A 119 2.09 -2.25 -40.67
C VAL A 119 0.76 -2.67 -40.05
N ALA A 120 0.39 -3.93 -40.28
CA ALA A 120 -0.69 -4.60 -39.55
C ALA A 120 -0.37 -4.77 -38.05
N ASP A 121 0.86 -4.46 -37.65
CA ASP A 121 1.40 -4.60 -36.30
C ASP A 121 1.63 -3.19 -35.68
N PRO A 122 0.88 -2.79 -34.65
CA PRO A 122 0.97 -1.46 -34.00
C PRO A 122 2.29 -1.21 -33.25
N GLY A 123 3.33 -2.01 -33.48
CA GLY A 123 4.60 -1.99 -32.77
C GLY A 123 4.56 -2.85 -31.51
N LYS A 124 5.67 -2.91 -30.78
CA LYS A 124 5.76 -3.68 -29.54
C LYS A 124 4.81 -3.06 -28.50
N PRO A 125 3.76 -3.75 -28.04
CA PRO A 125 2.98 -3.27 -26.91
C PRO A 125 3.92 -3.16 -25.71
N ILE A 126 4.04 -1.95 -25.15
CA ILE A 126 4.68 -1.78 -23.86
C ILE A 126 3.75 -2.47 -22.86
N LEU A 127 4.24 -3.51 -22.18
CA LEU A 127 3.50 -4.13 -21.08
C LEU A 127 3.27 -3.07 -20.01
N ARG A 128 2.04 -2.55 -19.97
CA ARG A 128 1.61 -1.61 -18.93
C ARG A 128 1.23 -2.44 -17.71
N ARG A 129 1.72 -2.05 -16.53
CA ARG A 129 1.14 -2.60 -15.30
C ARG A 129 -0.24 -2.01 -15.07
N LEU A 130 -1.09 -2.80 -14.44
CA LEU A 130 -2.29 -2.29 -13.78
C LEU A 130 -1.87 -1.44 -12.58
N THR A 131 -2.68 -0.44 -12.24
CA THR A 131 -2.64 0.16 -10.91
C THR A 131 -3.02 -0.88 -9.85
N ARG A 132 -2.67 -0.61 -8.59
CA ARG A 132 -3.06 -1.41 -7.43
C ARG A 132 -4.57 -1.67 -7.37
N LEU A 133 -5.36 -0.64 -7.67
CA LEU A 133 -6.82 -0.71 -7.71
C LEU A 133 -7.31 -1.58 -8.88
N GLU A 134 -6.77 -1.35 -10.08
CA GLU A 134 -7.16 -2.12 -11.26
C GLU A 134 -6.80 -3.59 -11.13
N TYR A 135 -5.62 -3.90 -10.56
CA TYR A 135 -5.21 -5.27 -10.30
C TYR A 135 -6.15 -5.96 -9.30
N ASN A 136 -6.52 -5.27 -8.21
CA ASN A 136 -7.51 -5.76 -7.25
C ASN A 136 -8.83 -6.11 -7.91
N ASN A 137 -9.40 -5.16 -8.66
CA ASN A 137 -10.67 -5.37 -9.35
C ASN A 137 -10.57 -6.50 -10.39
N THR A 138 -9.45 -6.57 -11.11
CA THR A 138 -9.21 -7.62 -12.11
C THR A 138 -9.17 -9.00 -11.46
N VAL A 139 -8.46 -9.18 -10.35
CA VAL A 139 -8.42 -10.46 -9.63
C VAL A 139 -9.78 -10.80 -9.02
N ARG A 140 -10.49 -9.81 -8.47
CA ARG A 140 -11.84 -10.00 -7.96
C ARG A 140 -12.79 -10.48 -9.05
N ASP A 141 -12.75 -9.85 -10.21
CA ASP A 141 -13.62 -10.21 -11.33
C ASP A 141 -13.25 -11.58 -11.91
N LEU A 142 -11.95 -11.85 -12.09
CA LEU A 142 -11.44 -13.12 -12.61
C LEU A 142 -11.80 -14.30 -11.71
N LEU A 143 -11.70 -14.12 -10.40
CA LEU A 143 -11.95 -15.16 -9.40
C LEU A 143 -13.36 -15.05 -8.80
N GLY A 144 -14.22 -14.13 -9.22
CA GLY A 144 -15.55 -13.95 -8.64
C GLY A 144 -15.55 -13.66 -7.13
N LEU A 145 -14.57 -12.91 -6.63
CA LEU A 145 -14.44 -12.57 -5.21
C LEU A 145 -15.38 -11.43 -4.81
N SER A 146 -16.13 -11.64 -3.73
CA SER A 146 -16.96 -10.60 -3.10
C SER A 146 -16.17 -9.64 -2.19
N THR A 147 -14.95 -10.02 -1.83
CA THR A 147 -14.04 -9.27 -0.95
C THR A 147 -12.85 -8.71 -1.72
N ASP A 148 -12.20 -7.68 -1.17
CA ASP A 148 -10.97 -7.16 -1.76
C ASP A 148 -9.85 -8.17 -1.66
N VAL A 149 -8.89 -8.10 -2.58
CA VAL A 149 -7.72 -8.98 -2.53
C VAL A 149 -6.71 -8.43 -1.55
N PHE A 150 -6.52 -7.11 -1.46
CA PHE A 150 -5.58 -6.50 -0.53
C PHE A 150 -6.01 -5.12 -0.05
N MET A 151 -5.35 -4.61 1.00
CA MET A 151 -5.66 -3.30 1.57
C MET A 151 -5.03 -2.17 0.76
N PHE A 152 -5.73 -1.04 0.70
CA PHE A 152 -5.30 0.18 0.00
C PHE A 152 -5.47 1.37 0.94
N PRO A 153 -4.44 2.20 1.18
CA PRO A 153 -4.59 3.42 1.97
C PRO A 153 -5.44 4.50 1.26
N GLU A 154 -5.79 4.29 -0.01
CA GLU A 154 -6.45 5.30 -0.83
C GLU A 154 -7.94 5.40 -0.62
N ARG A 155 -8.36 6.65 -0.42
CA ARG A 155 -9.75 7.09 -0.37
C ARG A 155 -10.18 7.47 -1.78
N LEU A 156 -11.07 6.67 -2.38
CA LEU A 156 -11.59 6.95 -3.71
C LEU A 156 -12.95 7.66 -3.62
N PRO A 157 -13.08 8.85 -4.21
CA PRO A 157 -14.39 9.48 -4.38
C PRO A 157 -15.31 8.54 -5.15
N ILE A 158 -16.45 8.18 -4.57
CA ILE A 158 -17.49 7.47 -5.29
C ILE A 158 -18.33 8.52 -6.00
N ARG A 159 -18.63 8.28 -7.28
CA ARG A 159 -19.60 9.10 -8.01
C ARG A 159 -21.01 8.69 -7.63
N ASP A 160 -21.39 8.95 -6.38
CA ASP A 160 -22.75 8.70 -5.86
C ASP A 160 -23.71 9.86 -6.20
N LYS A 161 -23.18 11.07 -6.42
CA LYS A 161 -23.97 12.25 -6.82
C LYS A 161 -23.21 13.21 -7.74
N VAL A 162 -23.97 14.04 -8.45
CA VAL A 162 -23.46 15.13 -9.29
C VAL A 162 -23.14 16.33 -8.40
N TYR A 163 -21.85 16.58 -8.14
CA TYR A 163 -21.39 17.67 -7.27
C TYR A 163 -21.13 19.00 -7.98
N PHE A 164 -21.06 18.99 -9.31
CA PHE A 164 -20.83 20.18 -10.13
C PHE A 164 -21.86 20.25 -11.25
N ALA A 165 -22.61 21.34 -11.31
CA ALA A 165 -23.55 21.63 -12.39
C ALA A 165 -22.88 22.56 -13.40
N PRO A 166 -22.46 22.07 -14.59
CA PRO A 166 -21.69 22.86 -15.54
C PRO A 166 -22.42 24.09 -16.04
N GLU A 167 -23.75 23.99 -16.17
CA GLU A 167 -24.61 25.02 -16.73
C GLU A 167 -24.74 26.24 -15.81
N THR A 168 -24.83 26.00 -14.50
CA THR A 168 -24.94 27.07 -13.51
C THR A 168 -23.59 27.49 -12.94
N ARG A 169 -22.52 26.73 -13.23
CA ARG A 169 -21.18 26.87 -12.64
C ARG A 169 -21.18 26.85 -11.11
N LYS A 170 -22.21 26.24 -10.50
CA LYS A 170 -22.36 26.14 -9.05
C LYS A 170 -21.94 24.76 -8.57
N MET A 171 -21.29 24.76 -7.42
CA MET A 171 -20.93 23.58 -6.64
C MET A 171 -21.71 23.63 -5.33
N GLU A 172 -22.05 22.48 -4.78
CA GLU A 172 -22.66 22.39 -3.44
C GLU A 172 -21.73 23.04 -2.39
N SER A 173 -22.29 23.79 -1.46
CA SER A 173 -21.55 24.42 -0.35
C SER A 173 -22.28 24.14 0.97
N PRO A 174 -21.68 23.37 1.90
CA PRO A 174 -20.39 22.69 1.78
C PRO A 174 -20.42 21.51 0.80
N LEU A 175 -19.34 21.33 0.03
CA LEU A 175 -19.17 20.16 -0.83
C LEU A 175 -19.03 18.91 0.03
N ARG A 176 -19.95 17.96 -0.12
CA ARG A 176 -19.86 16.63 0.50
C ARG A 176 -19.58 15.60 -0.59
N VAL A 177 -18.49 14.86 -0.47
CA VAL A 177 -18.12 13.79 -1.39
C VAL A 177 -18.10 12.48 -0.63
N SER A 178 -18.86 11.49 -1.09
CA SER A 178 -18.81 10.15 -0.54
C SER A 178 -17.52 9.48 -0.98
N VAL A 179 -16.86 8.82 -0.04
CA VAL A 179 -15.56 8.19 -0.24
C VAL A 179 -15.69 6.73 0.11
N LEU A 180 -15.21 5.86 -0.78
CA LEU A 180 -15.00 4.46 -0.45
C LEU A 180 -13.67 4.33 0.29
N GLU A 181 -13.74 3.83 1.53
CA GLU A 181 -12.57 3.38 2.25
C GLU A 181 -12.37 1.90 1.94
N TYR A 182 -11.26 1.57 1.27
CA TYR A 182 -10.85 0.19 1.04
C TYR A 182 -10.02 -0.30 2.24
N GLY A 183 -10.15 -1.58 2.60
CA GLY A 183 -9.22 -2.28 3.50
C GLY A 183 -9.31 -2.01 5.01
N ALA A 184 -9.78 -0.85 5.49
CA ALA A 184 -9.78 -0.57 6.94
C ALA A 184 -11.02 -1.12 7.72
N ARG A 185 -12.12 -1.40 7.01
CA ARG A 185 -13.39 -1.90 7.61
C ARG A 185 -13.97 -3.12 6.91
N MET A 186 -13.32 -3.57 5.84
CA MET A 186 -13.83 -4.61 4.94
C MET A 186 -12.81 -5.76 4.89
N PRO A 187 -13.23 -7.01 5.06
CA PRO A 187 -12.32 -8.16 4.95
C PRO A 187 -11.65 -8.20 3.57
N ALA A 188 -10.34 -8.40 3.55
CA ALA A 188 -9.57 -8.68 2.33
C ALA A 188 -9.02 -10.11 2.35
N LEU A 189 -8.70 -10.67 1.17
CA LEU A 189 -8.12 -12.01 1.02
C LEU A 189 -6.67 -12.06 1.54
N LEU A 190 -5.86 -11.10 1.13
CA LEU A 190 -4.45 -10.90 1.48
C LEU A 190 -4.24 -9.46 1.95
N PRO A 191 -4.65 -9.12 3.19
CA PRO A 191 -4.57 -7.75 3.68
C PRO A 191 -3.14 -7.17 3.62
N ASN A 192 -2.12 -8.03 3.70
CA ASN A 192 -0.70 -7.66 3.70
C ASN A 192 0.00 -7.73 2.33
N ALA A 193 -0.73 -7.86 1.21
CA ALA A 193 -0.09 -7.95 -0.11
C ALA A 193 0.76 -6.71 -0.44
N GLY A 194 2.06 -6.92 -0.63
CA GLY A 194 3.09 -5.87 -0.71
C GLY A 194 3.31 -5.24 -2.09
N LEU A 195 2.27 -4.78 -2.78
CA LEU A 195 2.46 -3.96 -3.98
C LEU A 195 2.86 -2.52 -3.61
N PRO A 196 3.91 -1.95 -4.23
CA PRO A 196 4.31 -0.57 -3.98
C PRO A 196 3.18 0.40 -4.32
N GLY A 197 3.05 1.46 -3.52
CA GLY A 197 2.03 2.50 -3.72
C GLY A 197 2.12 3.16 -5.10
N ASP A 198 0.97 3.47 -5.69
CA ASP A 198 0.91 4.25 -6.92
C ASP A 198 1.00 5.74 -6.60
N ASN A 199 2.21 6.31 -6.69
CA ASN A 199 2.44 7.73 -6.44
C ASN A 199 1.61 8.61 -7.38
N ARG A 200 1.15 9.76 -6.89
CA ARG A 200 0.46 10.74 -7.73
C ARG A 200 1.45 11.28 -8.77
N ALA A 201 1.09 11.20 -10.05
CA ALA A 201 1.84 11.88 -11.11
C ALA A 201 1.77 13.40 -10.90
N GLU A 202 2.73 14.15 -11.47
CA GLU A 202 2.83 15.62 -11.36
C GLU A 202 1.56 16.39 -11.76
N HIS A 203 0.62 15.74 -12.47
CA HIS A 203 -0.65 16.32 -12.93
C HIS A 203 -1.90 15.61 -12.42
N GLY A 204 -1.79 14.86 -11.31
CA GLY A 204 -2.94 14.62 -10.43
C GLY A 204 -3.82 13.39 -10.70
N TYR A 205 -3.50 12.49 -11.64
CA TYR A 205 -4.23 11.23 -11.81
C TYR A 205 -3.32 10.02 -12.09
N ARG A 206 -3.78 8.83 -11.66
CA ARG A 206 -3.07 7.53 -11.73
C ARG A 206 -3.19 6.80 -13.08
N ASN A 207 -3.69 7.47 -14.11
CA ASN A 207 -4.06 6.86 -15.39
C ASN A 207 -3.08 7.16 -16.55
N ARG A 208 -1.91 7.72 -16.26
CA ARG A 208 -0.85 7.93 -17.26
C ARG A 208 -0.17 6.61 -17.59
N GLY A 209 -0.69 5.92 -18.61
CA GLY A 209 -0.22 4.61 -19.05
C GLY A 209 1.23 4.57 -19.54
N ASP A 210 1.79 5.71 -19.89
CA ASP A 210 3.20 5.97 -20.22
C ASP A 210 4.12 6.03 -19.00
N ALA A 211 3.57 6.24 -17.80
CA ALA A 211 4.29 6.22 -16.52
C ALA A 211 4.20 4.87 -15.79
N MET A 212 3.43 3.90 -16.31
CA MET A 212 3.18 2.59 -15.70
C MET A 212 4.15 1.52 -16.21
N ASN A 213 5.45 1.77 -16.01
CA ASN A 213 6.52 0.91 -16.47
C ASN A 213 6.68 -0.34 -15.58
N PHE A 214 6.97 -1.48 -16.21
CA PHE A 214 7.18 -2.75 -15.54
C PHE A 214 8.68 -3.01 -15.33
N THR A 215 9.22 -2.71 -14.14
CA THR A 215 10.61 -3.08 -13.82
C THR A 215 10.69 -4.59 -13.53
N PRO A 216 11.85 -5.26 -13.72
CA PRO A 216 12.01 -6.67 -13.37
C PRO A 216 11.65 -6.97 -11.92
N LEU A 217 12.07 -6.12 -10.97
CA LEU A 217 11.72 -6.26 -9.55
C LEU A 217 10.21 -6.17 -9.31
N LEU A 218 9.53 -5.29 -10.06
CA LEU A 218 8.09 -5.18 -9.95
C LEU A 218 7.39 -6.42 -10.53
N LEU A 219 7.90 -7.00 -11.61
CA LEU A 219 7.40 -8.28 -12.14
C LEU A 219 7.46 -9.39 -11.13
N GLU A 220 8.59 -9.53 -10.45
CA GLU A 220 8.75 -10.53 -9.39
C GLU A 220 7.70 -10.34 -8.29
N LYS A 221 7.41 -9.09 -7.90
CA LYS A 221 6.35 -8.81 -6.91
C LYS A 221 4.95 -9.19 -7.41
N TYR A 222 4.61 -8.91 -8.67
CA TYR A 222 3.30 -9.29 -9.22
C TYR A 222 3.15 -10.81 -9.35
N VAL A 223 4.22 -11.52 -9.72
CA VAL A 223 4.24 -12.99 -9.82
C VAL A 223 4.16 -13.64 -8.44
N ALA A 224 4.93 -13.14 -7.46
CA ALA A 224 4.88 -13.61 -6.08
C ALA A 224 3.47 -13.42 -5.50
N LEU A 225 2.86 -12.25 -5.70
CA LEU A 225 1.50 -12.00 -5.26
C LEU A 225 0.48 -12.92 -5.95
N ALA A 226 0.62 -13.16 -7.25
CA ALA A 226 -0.26 -14.10 -7.95
C ALA A 226 -0.15 -15.51 -7.37
N ALA A 227 1.05 -15.95 -7.00
CA ALA A 227 1.28 -17.24 -6.33
C ALA A 227 0.65 -17.27 -4.93
N GLU A 228 0.78 -16.21 -4.14
CA GLU A 228 0.13 -16.08 -2.83
C GLU A 228 -1.40 -16.13 -2.92
N ILE A 229 -1.98 -15.44 -3.90
CA ILE A 229 -3.43 -15.45 -4.14
C ILE A 229 -3.87 -16.88 -4.47
N ALA A 230 -3.24 -17.50 -5.48
CA ALA A 230 -3.60 -18.84 -5.93
C ALA A 230 -3.38 -19.92 -4.84
N GLY A 231 -2.39 -19.72 -3.97
CA GLY A 231 -2.10 -20.61 -2.84
C GLY A 231 -2.91 -20.33 -1.57
N HIS A 232 -3.76 -19.30 -1.55
CA HIS A 232 -4.45 -18.90 -0.33
C HIS A 232 -5.45 -19.99 0.13
N PRO A 233 -5.37 -20.50 1.38
CA PRO A 233 -6.18 -21.63 1.84
C PRO A 233 -7.70 -21.44 1.73
N GLU A 234 -8.17 -20.20 1.92
CA GLU A 234 -9.60 -19.87 1.83
C GLU A 234 -10.06 -19.51 0.41
N LEU A 235 -9.17 -19.44 -0.59
CA LEU A 235 -9.55 -19.02 -1.94
C LEU A 235 -10.60 -19.97 -2.57
N PRO A 236 -10.45 -21.31 -2.54
CA PRO A 236 -11.47 -22.22 -3.06
C PRO A 236 -12.85 -22.09 -2.37
N ARG A 237 -12.91 -21.56 -1.15
CA ARG A 237 -14.20 -21.28 -0.48
C ARG A 237 -14.80 -19.95 -0.88
N ARG A 238 -13.96 -18.95 -1.10
CA ARG A 238 -14.35 -17.58 -1.40
C ARG A 238 -14.62 -17.34 -2.88
N SER A 239 -14.16 -18.25 -3.74
CA SER A 239 -14.28 -18.19 -5.19
C SER A 239 -14.88 -19.48 -5.72
N SER A 240 -16.14 -19.42 -6.18
CA SER A 240 -16.77 -20.54 -6.89
C SER A 240 -16.06 -20.83 -8.22
N VAL A 241 -15.56 -19.78 -8.87
CA VAL A 241 -14.81 -19.87 -10.15
C VAL A 241 -13.53 -20.67 -9.96
N PHE A 242 -12.78 -20.39 -8.90
CA PHE A 242 -11.52 -21.09 -8.62
C PHE A 242 -11.75 -22.54 -8.16
N ALA A 243 -12.80 -22.78 -7.37
CA ALA A 243 -13.17 -24.12 -6.96
C ALA A 243 -13.55 -25.01 -8.15
N GLU A 244 -14.35 -24.48 -9.08
CA GLU A 244 -14.70 -25.14 -10.33
C GLU A 244 -13.45 -25.47 -11.17
N LEU A 245 -12.53 -24.50 -11.30
CA LEU A 245 -11.28 -24.68 -12.04
C LEU A 245 -10.43 -25.85 -11.51
N LEU A 246 -10.40 -26.04 -10.19
CA LEU A 246 -9.65 -27.12 -9.55
C LEU A 246 -10.45 -28.42 -9.35
N GLY A 247 -11.73 -28.44 -9.76
CA GLY A 247 -12.61 -29.59 -9.51
C GLY A 247 -12.86 -29.86 -8.03
N ILE A 248 -12.73 -28.83 -7.18
CA ILE A 248 -12.93 -28.91 -5.74
C ILE A 248 -14.38 -28.53 -5.44
N ASP A 249 -15.12 -29.39 -4.74
CA ASP A 249 -16.42 -28.99 -4.16
C ASP A 249 -16.17 -28.14 -2.90
N PRO A 250 -16.53 -26.84 -2.89
CA PRO A 250 -16.31 -25.96 -1.73
C PRO A 250 -16.94 -26.51 -0.44
N ALA A 251 -18.02 -27.29 -0.55
CA ALA A 251 -18.72 -27.89 0.58
C ALA A 251 -17.93 -29.03 1.25
N THR A 252 -16.96 -29.62 0.53
CA THR A 252 -16.11 -30.71 1.03
C THR A 252 -14.87 -30.21 1.77
N LEU A 253 -14.54 -28.92 1.65
CA LEU A 253 -13.40 -28.33 2.32
C LEU A 253 -13.68 -28.19 3.82
N PRO A 254 -12.84 -28.71 4.72
CA PRO A 254 -13.10 -28.79 6.16
C PRO A 254 -13.31 -27.41 6.76
N VAL A 255 -14.55 -26.98 7.03
CA VAL A 255 -14.89 -25.64 7.54
C VAL A 255 -13.83 -25.25 8.56
N ALA A 256 -12.96 -24.29 8.21
CA ALA A 256 -12.11 -23.71 9.20
C ALA A 256 -13.09 -23.08 10.18
N LYS A 257 -13.32 -23.72 11.32
CA LYS A 257 -13.97 -23.08 12.45
C LYS A 257 -12.99 -22.08 13.03
N ALA A 258 -12.54 -21.13 12.21
CA ALA A 258 -12.36 -19.79 12.71
C ALA A 258 -13.78 -19.32 13.00
N LYS A 259 -14.26 -19.59 14.23
CA LYS A 259 -15.15 -18.61 14.84
C LYS A 259 -14.36 -17.31 14.75
N LEU A 260 -14.73 -16.42 13.83
CA LEU A 260 -14.41 -15.02 14.02
C LEU A 260 -15.19 -14.62 15.27
N ASN A 261 -14.57 -14.82 16.43
CA ASN A 261 -15.05 -14.13 17.60
C ASN A 261 -14.81 -12.64 17.33
N PRO A 262 -15.74 -11.74 17.65
CA PRO A 262 -15.48 -10.30 17.64
C PRO A 262 -14.32 -9.88 18.56
N SER A 263 -13.76 -10.82 19.35
CA SER A 263 -12.55 -10.70 20.15
C SER A 263 -11.27 -11.16 19.45
N ASP A 264 -11.35 -11.71 18.24
CA ASP A 264 -10.19 -11.86 17.36
C ASP A 264 -9.98 -10.48 16.71
N ALA A 265 -9.64 -9.51 17.56
CA ALA A 265 -9.01 -8.29 17.14
C ALA A 265 -7.84 -8.68 16.23
N VAL A 266 -7.59 -7.87 15.21
CA VAL A 266 -6.44 -7.99 14.33
C VAL A 266 -5.18 -8.18 15.18
N HIS A 267 -4.78 -9.41 15.46
CA HIS A 267 -3.49 -9.69 16.05
C HIS A 267 -2.52 -9.35 14.93
N SER A 268 -1.91 -8.17 15.00
CA SER A 268 -0.89 -7.74 14.07
C SER A 268 0.33 -8.63 14.27
N VAL A 269 0.32 -9.82 13.67
CA VAL A 269 1.47 -10.72 13.63
C VAL A 269 2.45 -10.12 12.63
N THR A 270 3.61 -9.73 13.12
CA THR A 270 4.75 -9.28 12.32
C THR A 270 5.93 -10.23 12.51
N GLU A 271 6.84 -10.30 11.55
CA GLU A 271 8.07 -11.07 11.70
C GLU A 271 9.13 -10.22 12.41
N ALA A 272 9.94 -10.84 13.25
CA ALA A 272 11.18 -10.23 13.70
C ALA A 272 12.14 -10.03 12.53
N SER A 273 13.04 -9.06 12.64
CA SER A 273 14.11 -8.82 11.67
C SER A 273 15.49 -9.01 12.31
N ALA A 274 16.46 -9.42 11.49
CA ALA A 274 17.88 -9.41 11.86
C ALA A 274 18.46 -7.99 11.99
N GLU A 275 17.79 -7.01 11.38
CA GLU A 275 18.26 -5.63 11.28
C GLU A 275 17.87 -4.81 12.51
N PHE A 276 18.89 -4.39 13.27
CA PHE A 276 18.79 -3.35 14.30
C PHE A 276 19.57 -2.13 13.80
N SER A 277 18.94 -1.32 12.97
CA SER A 277 19.52 -0.37 12.01
C SER A 277 19.26 1.12 12.31
N PRO A 278 19.32 1.64 13.55
CA PRO A 278 19.48 3.08 13.71
C PRO A 278 20.90 3.52 13.30
N ASP A 279 21.13 4.81 13.03
CA ASP A 279 22.47 5.33 12.72
C ASP A 279 23.38 5.29 13.97
N VAL A 280 24.04 4.14 14.19
CA VAL A 280 24.88 3.85 15.36
C VAL A 280 26.10 4.75 15.48
N GLU A 281 26.52 5.42 14.41
CA GLU A 281 27.63 6.38 14.47
C GLU A 281 27.20 7.72 15.09
N LYS A 282 25.91 8.05 14.96
CA LYS A 282 25.33 9.29 15.50
C LYS A 282 24.53 9.10 16.78
N MET A 283 24.14 7.85 17.06
CA MET A 283 23.31 7.48 18.19
C MET A 283 24.04 7.62 19.53
N LYS A 284 23.33 8.18 20.51
CA LYS A 284 23.79 8.25 21.90
C LYS A 284 23.39 6.99 22.65
N LYS A 285 24.19 6.61 23.63
CA LYS A 285 23.84 5.56 24.60
C LYS A 285 23.44 6.21 25.92
N ALA A 286 22.32 5.81 26.50
CA ALA A 286 21.94 6.23 27.85
C ALA A 286 22.96 5.74 28.87
N GLU A 287 23.34 6.60 29.81
CA GLU A 287 24.25 6.23 30.90
C GLU A 287 23.67 5.07 31.70
N GLY A 288 24.49 4.08 32.02
CA GLY A 288 24.05 2.86 32.71
C GLY A 288 23.48 1.75 31.81
N SER A 289 23.34 1.98 30.49
CA SER A 289 22.95 0.92 29.55
C SER A 289 23.95 -0.24 29.57
N SER A 290 23.41 -1.46 29.65
CA SER A 290 24.17 -2.72 29.77
C SER A 290 25.16 -2.97 28.62
N GLU A 291 24.84 -2.50 27.41
CA GLU A 291 25.55 -2.83 26.18
C GLU A 291 25.74 -1.61 25.29
N TRP A 292 26.76 -1.64 24.42
CA TRP A 292 26.93 -0.62 23.40
C TRP A 292 26.05 -0.92 22.18
N PRO A 293 25.45 0.11 21.51
CA PRO A 293 24.54 -0.10 20.37
C PRO A 293 25.12 -1.01 19.28
N ALA A 294 26.40 -0.85 18.94
CA ALA A 294 27.07 -1.66 17.93
C ALA A 294 27.27 -3.13 18.36
N VAL A 295 27.50 -3.37 19.66
CA VAL A 295 27.65 -4.72 20.22
C VAL A 295 26.29 -5.40 20.24
N PHE A 296 25.28 -4.70 20.78
CA PHE A 296 23.90 -5.19 20.85
C PHE A 296 23.34 -5.54 19.46
N ARG A 297 23.58 -4.70 18.45
CA ARG A 297 23.22 -4.98 17.05
C ARG A 297 23.75 -6.34 16.57
N ASN A 298 25.03 -6.61 16.81
CA ASN A 298 25.64 -7.87 16.37
C ASN A 298 25.05 -9.08 17.12
N GLN A 299 24.79 -8.92 18.43
CA GLN A 299 24.17 -9.95 19.25
C GLN A 299 22.72 -10.24 18.83
N VAL A 300 21.92 -9.21 18.50
CA VAL A 300 20.56 -9.36 17.99
C VAL A 300 20.55 -10.08 16.65
N ARG A 301 21.46 -9.73 15.73
CA ARG A 301 21.60 -10.42 14.44
C ARG A 301 21.91 -11.91 14.64
N GLN A 302 22.86 -12.23 15.52
CA GLN A 302 23.19 -13.61 15.84
C GLN A 302 22.01 -14.35 16.50
N ALA A 303 21.33 -13.71 17.46
CA ALA A 303 20.16 -14.30 18.11
C ALA A 303 19.02 -14.56 17.13
N PHE A 304 18.83 -13.70 16.13
CA PHE A 304 17.87 -13.91 15.04
C PHE A 304 18.23 -15.14 14.19
N GLU A 305 19.50 -15.28 13.78
CA GLU A 305 19.97 -16.45 13.03
C GLU A 305 19.77 -17.76 13.81
N GLU A 306 19.85 -17.71 15.13
CA GLU A 306 19.65 -18.87 16.02
C GLU A 306 18.18 -19.09 16.44
N GLY A 307 17.23 -18.27 15.98
CA GLY A 307 15.81 -18.39 16.36
C GLY A 307 15.50 -17.94 17.81
N ARG A 308 16.43 -17.24 18.45
CA ARG A 308 16.38 -16.82 19.86
C ARG A 308 16.14 -15.32 20.07
N GLY A 309 15.83 -14.56 19.03
CA GLY A 309 15.59 -13.13 19.19
C GLY A 309 15.42 -12.39 17.86
N GLY A 310 15.51 -11.07 17.92
CA GLY A 310 15.44 -10.20 16.75
C GLY A 310 15.01 -8.78 17.10
N THR A 311 14.80 -7.98 16.06
CA THR A 311 14.22 -6.64 16.15
C THR A 311 12.73 -6.71 15.83
N VAL A 312 11.90 -5.99 16.60
CA VAL A 312 10.49 -5.78 16.30
C VAL A 312 10.37 -4.96 15.02
N ALA A 313 10.18 -5.63 13.90
CA ALA A 313 10.02 -4.97 12.61
C ALA A 313 8.53 -4.79 12.34
N LEU A 314 8.00 -3.59 12.53
CA LEU A 314 6.59 -3.32 12.22
C LEU A 314 6.42 -3.19 10.70
N ALA A 315 5.50 -3.97 10.13
CA ALA A 315 5.19 -3.90 8.71
C ALA A 315 4.54 -2.55 8.35
N GLU A 316 4.85 -1.99 7.16
CA GLU A 316 4.23 -0.76 6.65
C GLU A 316 2.69 -0.79 6.67
N THR A 317 2.12 -1.99 6.55
CA THR A 317 0.67 -2.23 6.56
C THR A 317 0.01 -1.87 7.88
N LEU A 318 0.77 -1.82 8.97
CA LEU A 318 0.31 -1.37 10.29
C LEU A 318 0.35 0.16 10.45
N GLY A 319 0.70 0.89 9.39
CA GLY A 319 0.81 2.34 9.40
C GLY A 319 -0.50 3.02 9.79
N ASN A 320 -0.43 3.87 10.81
CA ASN A 320 -1.54 4.56 11.47
C ASN A 320 -2.51 3.66 12.23
N HIS A 321 -2.18 2.37 12.42
CA HIS A 321 -2.96 1.48 13.27
C HIS A 321 -2.83 1.86 14.75
N THR A 322 -3.87 1.57 15.53
CA THR A 322 -3.82 1.67 16.99
C THR A 322 -3.88 0.28 17.59
N VAL A 323 -2.88 -0.08 18.38
CA VAL A 323 -2.93 -1.24 19.27
C VAL A 323 -3.62 -0.83 20.57
N ALA A 324 -4.79 -1.40 20.85
CA ALA A 324 -5.61 -1.01 22.02
C ALA A 324 -5.00 -1.47 23.36
N GLY A 325 -4.84 -0.53 24.30
CA GLY A 325 -4.33 -0.83 25.65
C GLY A 325 -5.36 -1.60 26.47
N LYS A 326 -5.14 -2.91 26.69
CA LYS A 326 -6.04 -3.91 27.34
C LYS A 326 -7.02 -4.65 26.42
N GLY A 327 -6.85 -4.60 25.10
CA GLY A 327 -7.69 -5.38 24.17
C GLY A 327 -6.94 -6.03 23.01
N GLU A 328 -5.69 -5.66 22.79
CA GLU A 328 -4.91 -6.07 21.63
C GLU A 328 -3.43 -6.22 22.01
N SER A 329 -2.75 -7.15 21.34
CA SER A 329 -1.32 -7.41 21.52
C SER A 329 -0.62 -7.32 20.17
N LEU A 330 0.57 -6.73 20.17
CA LEU A 330 1.47 -6.81 19.04
C LEU A 330 2.22 -8.14 19.12
N ASN A 331 2.11 -8.97 18.09
CA ASN A 331 2.69 -10.30 18.07
C ASN A 331 3.85 -10.33 17.08
N VAL A 332 5.03 -10.73 17.55
CA VAL A 332 6.27 -10.72 16.77
C VAL A 332 6.80 -12.15 16.70
N ARG A 333 6.75 -12.77 15.52
CA ARG A 333 7.26 -14.13 15.32
C ARG A 333 8.78 -14.11 15.18
N PHE A 334 9.46 -15.04 15.84
CA PHE A 334 10.90 -15.24 15.76
C PHE A 334 11.22 -16.72 15.94
N GLY A 335 11.97 -17.31 15.02
CA GLY A 335 12.15 -18.77 15.00
C GLY A 335 10.81 -19.50 15.00
N SER A 336 10.66 -20.46 15.90
CA SER A 336 9.45 -21.24 16.19
C SER A 336 8.51 -20.62 17.23
N ARG A 337 8.75 -19.36 17.63
CA ARG A 337 8.08 -18.71 18.78
C ARG A 337 7.46 -17.38 18.41
N THR A 338 6.54 -16.92 19.26
CA THR A 338 5.89 -15.61 19.12
C THR A 338 6.04 -14.78 20.40
N LEU A 339 6.66 -13.62 20.28
CA LEU A 339 6.74 -12.58 21.32
C LEU A 339 5.47 -11.74 21.27
N ASN A 340 4.71 -11.71 22.35
CA ASN A 340 3.54 -10.87 22.52
C ASN A 340 3.91 -9.64 23.34
N ILE A 341 3.61 -8.46 22.80
CA ILE A 341 3.84 -7.15 23.41
C ILE A 341 2.48 -6.54 23.72
N ASN A 342 2.16 -6.40 25.00
CA ASN A 342 0.88 -5.93 25.50
C ASN A 342 1.04 -4.52 26.07
N PRO A 343 0.48 -3.48 25.43
CA PRO A 343 0.54 -2.15 25.98
C PRO A 343 -0.56 -1.91 27.03
N ASN A 344 -0.27 -1.07 28.03
CA ASN A 344 -1.26 -0.65 29.03
C ASN A 344 -2.16 0.50 28.54
N ALA A 345 -1.76 1.19 27.47
CA ALA A 345 -2.42 2.33 26.86
C ALA A 345 -2.54 2.11 25.34
N ASP A 346 -3.39 2.89 24.67
CA ASP A 346 -3.50 2.82 23.21
C ASP A 346 -2.18 3.27 22.57
N ILE A 347 -1.54 2.37 21.82
CA ILE A 347 -0.29 2.66 21.10
C ILE A 347 -0.61 2.90 19.63
N TRP A 348 -0.22 4.07 19.14
CA TRP A 348 -0.31 4.45 17.75
C TRP A 348 0.99 4.06 17.01
N LEU A 349 0.85 3.32 15.92
CA LEU A 349 1.93 2.93 15.02
C LEU A 349 2.05 3.98 13.92
N ALA A 350 2.86 5.01 14.17
CA ALA A 350 2.88 6.21 13.36
C ALA A 350 3.77 6.05 12.12
N ALA A 351 3.16 6.16 10.94
CA ALA A 351 3.85 6.20 9.65
C ALA A 351 4.35 7.62 9.34
N PHE A 352 5.32 8.11 10.10
CA PHE A 352 5.93 9.41 9.80
C PHE A 352 7.02 9.25 8.74
N ALA A 353 6.76 9.75 7.54
CA ALA A 353 7.74 9.85 6.46
C ALA A 353 8.82 10.90 6.76
N THR A 354 9.66 10.73 7.79
CA THR A 354 10.92 11.48 7.98
C THR A 354 11.72 10.90 9.14
N ALA A 355 12.57 9.92 8.88
CA ALA A 355 13.90 9.78 9.47
C ALA A 355 14.73 9.00 8.44
N LYS A 356 15.88 9.53 8.05
CA LYS A 356 16.79 8.80 7.16
C LYS A 356 17.40 7.66 7.97
N ALA A 357 17.09 6.42 7.57
CA ALA A 357 17.50 5.14 8.15
C ALA A 357 16.82 4.78 9.48
N THR A 358 15.71 4.04 9.38
CA THR A 358 15.04 3.33 10.48
C THR A 358 14.91 1.85 10.10
N SER A 359 14.96 0.94 11.06
CA SER A 359 14.84 -0.52 10.81
C SER A 359 13.40 -0.94 10.49
N SER A 360 12.44 -0.11 10.92
CA SER A 360 11.03 -0.19 10.55
C SER A 360 10.55 1.16 10.02
N PRO A 361 9.63 1.18 9.04
CA PRO A 361 9.03 2.41 8.53
C PRO A 361 8.03 3.07 9.50
N LEU A 362 7.76 2.43 10.66
CA LEU A 362 6.78 2.89 11.64
C LEU A 362 7.43 3.13 13.00
N LEU A 363 6.95 4.16 13.70
CA LEU A 363 7.34 4.48 15.07
C LEU A 363 6.22 4.10 16.03
N MET A 364 6.53 3.64 17.25
CA MET A 364 5.54 3.41 18.30
C MET A 364 5.43 4.60 19.25
N THR A 365 4.21 5.00 19.57
CA THR A 365 3.97 6.05 20.57
C THR A 365 2.59 5.93 21.22
N ASN A 366 2.37 6.58 22.36
CA ASN A 366 1.03 6.70 22.92
C ASN A 366 0.14 7.48 21.95
N LYS A 367 -1.09 6.99 21.71
CA LYS A 367 -2.07 7.59 20.82
C LYS A 367 -2.56 8.96 21.31
N ILE A 368 -2.69 9.13 22.62
CA ILE A 368 -3.22 10.36 23.20
C ILE A 368 -2.14 11.42 23.19
N LYS A 369 -2.40 12.51 22.47
CA LYS A 369 -1.50 13.65 22.37
C LYS A 369 -1.19 14.21 23.76
N GLY A 370 0.09 14.35 24.09
CA GLY A 370 0.56 14.88 25.37
C GLY A 370 0.68 13.84 26.49
N GLU A 371 0.11 12.64 26.31
CA GLU A 371 0.38 11.50 27.19
C GLU A 371 1.70 10.84 26.79
N LYS A 372 2.74 11.10 27.57
CA LYS A 372 4.12 10.67 27.28
C LYS A 372 4.57 9.51 28.14
N GLN A 373 3.62 8.84 28.78
CA GLN A 373 3.83 7.70 29.66
C GLN A 373 3.02 6.52 29.12
N PHE A 374 3.67 5.36 29.02
CA PHE A 374 3.05 4.09 28.66
C PHE A 374 3.95 2.93 29.07
N GLU A 375 3.38 1.73 29.12
CA GLU A 375 4.06 0.51 29.53
C GLU A 375 3.78 -0.61 28.53
N LEU A 376 4.80 -1.42 28.27
CA LEU A 376 4.74 -2.63 27.45
C LEU A 376 5.05 -3.84 28.33
N THR A 377 4.20 -4.86 28.29
CA THR A 377 4.43 -6.15 28.97
C THR A 377 4.72 -7.23 27.93
N PHE A 378 5.72 -8.08 28.21
CA PHE A 378 6.23 -9.09 27.30
C PHE A 378 5.87 -10.51 27.75
N SER A 379 5.39 -11.33 26.82
CA SER A 379 5.19 -12.77 27.03
C SER A 379 5.50 -13.54 25.75
N ILE A 380 6.22 -14.65 25.84
CA ILE A 380 6.58 -15.49 24.69
C ILE A 380 5.70 -16.74 24.70
N ARG A 381 5.23 -17.16 23.52
CA ARG A 381 4.53 -18.42 23.30
C ARG A 381 5.33 -19.28 22.33
N ASP A 382 5.47 -20.57 22.66
CA ASP A 382 6.06 -21.57 21.78
C ASP A 382 4.94 -22.21 20.94
N GLU A 383 5.08 -22.20 19.61
CA GLU A 383 4.04 -22.70 18.70
C GLU A 383 4.08 -24.24 18.55
N LEU A 384 5.17 -24.89 18.97
CA LEU A 384 5.37 -26.34 18.90
C LEU A 384 4.92 -27.07 20.19
N ALA A 385 4.80 -26.35 21.31
CA ALA A 385 4.32 -26.89 22.59
C ALA A 385 2.78 -27.01 22.60
N ALA A 386 2.23 -27.93 21.80
CA ALA A 386 0.79 -28.18 21.70
C ALA A 386 0.20 -29.04 22.84
N ASN A 387 0.93 -29.26 23.95
CA ASN A 387 0.46 -30.05 25.09
C ASN A 387 0.46 -29.21 26.37
N ASP A 388 -0.70 -29.18 27.03
CA ASP A 388 -1.08 -28.45 28.25
C ASP A 388 -0.30 -28.86 29.54
N ASP A 389 0.94 -29.32 29.43
CA ASP A 389 1.80 -29.62 30.57
C ASP A 389 3.01 -28.68 30.55
N ALA A 390 2.79 -27.42 30.93
CA ALA A 390 3.88 -26.50 31.24
C ALA A 390 4.70 -27.10 32.39
N THR A 391 5.95 -27.41 32.12
CA THR A 391 6.89 -27.89 33.15
C THR A 391 7.46 -26.70 33.91
N ASP A 392 7.90 -26.87 35.16
CA ASP A 392 8.47 -25.77 35.99
C ASP A 392 9.65 -25.04 35.30
N ASP A 393 10.28 -25.64 34.28
CA ASP A 393 11.35 -25.04 33.47
C ASP A 393 10.86 -23.98 32.45
N ASP A 394 9.58 -23.98 32.05
CA ASP A 394 9.00 -22.98 31.13
C ASP A 394 8.86 -21.59 31.79
N VAL A 395 8.92 -21.53 33.11
CA VAL A 395 8.80 -20.29 33.90
C VAL A 395 10.05 -19.41 33.79
N LEU A 396 11.21 -20.00 33.46
CA LEU A 396 12.50 -19.31 33.43
C LEU A 396 12.90 -18.80 32.03
N GLN A 397 12.12 -19.09 30.99
CA GLN A 397 12.43 -18.69 29.62
C GLN A 397 11.73 -17.38 29.23
N GLY A 398 12.47 -16.47 28.59
CA GLY A 398 12.01 -15.11 28.32
C GLY A 398 13.09 -14.21 27.73
N ILE A 399 12.83 -12.90 27.72
CA ILE A 399 13.78 -11.90 27.23
C ILE A 399 14.90 -11.75 28.25
N GLN A 400 16.14 -12.05 27.87
CA GLN A 400 17.32 -11.86 28.72
C GLN A 400 17.98 -10.50 28.48
N GLN A 401 17.93 -10.01 27.24
CA GLN A 401 18.41 -8.68 26.88
C GLN A 401 17.39 -7.93 26.04
N LEU A 402 17.21 -6.65 26.33
CA LEU A 402 16.26 -5.78 25.65
C LEU A 402 16.95 -4.45 25.33
N GLY A 403 16.82 -4.01 24.08
CA GLY A 403 17.30 -2.73 23.60
C GLY A 403 16.17 -1.89 23.01
N VAL A 404 16.14 -0.60 23.30
CA VAL A 404 15.13 0.34 22.80
C VAL A 404 15.77 1.64 22.33
N CYS A 405 15.31 2.13 21.19
CA CYS A 405 15.71 3.43 20.64
C CYS A 405 14.60 4.45 20.80
N VAL A 406 14.89 5.55 21.49
CA VAL A 406 13.99 6.71 21.63
C VAL A 406 14.44 7.80 20.65
N LEU A 407 13.55 8.22 19.77
CA LEU A 407 13.86 9.14 18.67
C LEU A 407 13.84 10.60 19.12
N GLY A 408 14.89 11.34 18.76
CA GLY A 408 14.94 12.81 18.86
C GLY A 408 14.28 13.47 17.64
N ARG A 409 13.53 14.56 17.84
CA ARG A 409 12.86 15.30 16.74
C ARG A 409 13.16 16.77 16.76
N ARG A 410 13.11 17.41 15.57
CA ARG A 410 13.42 18.83 15.42
C ARG A 410 12.50 19.66 16.32
N GLY A 411 13.12 20.45 17.21
CA GLY A 411 12.41 21.33 18.13
C GLY A 411 11.78 20.62 19.35
N GLN A 412 12.11 19.35 19.60
CA GLN A 412 11.64 18.58 20.75
C GLN A 412 12.84 17.98 21.47
N SER A 413 12.96 18.27 22.76
CA SER A 413 14.02 17.77 23.64
C SER A 413 13.56 17.55 25.07
N GLY A 414 14.34 16.87 25.88
CA GLY A 414 14.13 16.76 27.33
C GLY A 414 14.34 15.34 27.84
N THR A 415 14.07 15.16 29.14
CA THR A 415 14.39 13.90 29.82
C THR A 415 13.37 12.81 29.50
N VAL A 416 13.86 11.62 29.16
CA VAL A 416 13.10 10.37 29.09
C VAL A 416 13.70 9.35 30.05
N ILE A 417 12.84 8.68 30.81
CA ILE A 417 13.19 7.58 31.71
C ILE A 417 12.62 6.30 31.14
N VAL A 418 13.45 5.27 31.04
CA VAL A 418 13.06 3.92 30.61
C VAL A 418 13.32 2.97 31.76
N THR A 419 12.29 2.27 32.23
CA THR A 419 12.38 1.30 33.33
C THR A 419 12.05 -0.09 32.83
N ALA A 420 12.99 -1.04 32.96
CA ALA A 420 12.72 -2.45 32.76
C ALA A 420 12.43 -3.13 34.11
N THR A 421 11.44 -4.02 34.15
CA THR A 421 11.14 -4.86 35.32
C THR A 421 11.39 -6.32 34.98
N SER A 422 12.22 -6.97 35.79
CA SER A 422 12.55 -8.39 35.70
C SER A 422 11.46 -9.28 36.31
N SER A 423 11.53 -10.59 36.09
CA SER A 423 10.59 -11.60 36.62
C SER A 423 10.54 -11.67 38.14
N ASP A 424 11.66 -11.41 38.83
CA ASP A 424 11.76 -11.25 40.28
C ASP A 424 11.15 -9.94 40.82
N GLY A 425 10.69 -9.05 39.94
CA GLY A 425 10.15 -7.73 40.29
C GLY A 425 11.22 -6.63 40.44
N THR A 426 12.49 -6.93 40.19
CA THR A 426 13.56 -5.92 40.22
C THR A 426 13.37 -4.91 39.10
N GLU A 427 13.30 -3.61 39.45
CA GLU A 427 13.24 -2.51 38.48
C GLU A 427 14.65 -1.94 38.21
N SER A 428 15.00 -1.80 36.94
CA SER A 428 16.21 -1.11 36.47
C SER A 428 15.78 0.10 35.64
N SER A 429 16.11 1.31 36.09
CA SER A 429 15.74 2.56 35.40
C SER A 429 16.95 3.26 34.82
N LEU A 430 16.86 3.61 33.54
CA LEU A 430 17.84 4.41 32.82
C LEU A 430 17.22 5.76 32.46
N THR A 431 17.99 6.82 32.62
CA THR A 431 17.56 8.19 32.32
C THR A 431 18.48 8.79 31.27
N ALA A 432 17.92 9.45 30.26
CA ALA A 432 18.72 10.21 29.30
C ALA A 432 18.03 11.51 28.89
N GLU A 433 18.84 12.51 28.54
CA GLU A 433 18.40 13.71 27.85
C GLU A 433 18.34 13.44 26.35
N ILE A 434 17.14 13.55 25.78
CA ILE A 434 16.91 13.41 24.34
C ILE A 434 17.06 14.78 23.70
N ASP A 435 18.05 14.93 22.81
CA ASP A 435 18.28 16.18 22.09
C ASP A 435 17.36 16.35 20.88
N ALA A 436 17.23 17.60 20.42
CA ALA A 436 16.43 17.91 19.25
C ALA A 436 17.08 17.43 17.94
N GLY A 437 16.26 16.83 17.08
CA GLY A 437 16.62 16.34 15.75
C GLY A 437 17.13 14.89 15.75
N ASP A 438 17.29 14.33 14.56
CA ASP A 438 17.57 12.90 14.35
C ASP A 438 18.89 12.43 15.02
N ALA A 439 19.87 13.34 15.18
CA ALA A 439 21.12 13.08 15.92
C ALA A 439 20.94 12.99 17.45
N GLY A 440 19.74 13.27 17.97
CA GLY A 440 19.37 13.13 19.38
C GLY A 440 18.81 11.76 19.74
N THR A 441 18.70 10.84 18.78
CA THR A 441 18.22 9.47 19.02
C THR A 441 19.12 8.75 20.03
N THR A 442 18.50 8.19 21.07
CA THR A 442 19.21 7.61 22.21
C THR A 442 18.81 6.16 22.42
N PHE A 443 19.81 5.30 22.59
CA PHE A 443 19.69 3.87 22.85
C PHE A 443 19.71 3.59 24.36
N PHE A 444 18.80 2.72 24.78
CA PHE A 444 18.68 2.19 26.12
C PHE A 444 18.78 0.67 26.05
N SER A 445 19.60 0.05 26.90
CA SER A 445 19.67 -1.41 26.96
C SER A 445 19.65 -1.96 28.38
N PHE A 446 19.01 -3.10 28.52
CA PHE A 446 18.83 -3.83 29.76
C PHE A 446 19.25 -5.28 29.54
N ALA A 447 19.86 -5.86 30.56
CA ALA A 447 20.21 -7.28 30.60
C ALA A 447 19.92 -7.83 32.00
N THR A 448 19.42 -9.05 32.07
CA THR A 448 19.16 -9.76 33.32
C THR A 448 20.28 -10.75 33.63
N THR A 449 20.38 -11.13 34.90
CA THR A 449 21.20 -12.26 35.31
C THR A 449 20.64 -13.56 34.72
N PRO A 450 21.47 -14.59 34.46
CA PRO A 450 20.98 -15.90 34.03
C PRO A 450 19.88 -16.45 34.95
N GLY A 451 18.77 -16.89 34.37
CA GLY A 451 17.59 -17.36 35.12
C GLY A 451 16.50 -16.29 35.33
N GLU A 452 16.81 -15.01 35.13
CA GLU A 452 15.82 -13.92 35.18
C GLU A 452 15.48 -13.41 33.78
N THR A 453 14.27 -12.88 33.62
CA THR A 453 13.73 -12.43 32.34
C THR A 453 13.07 -11.07 32.46
N ILE A 454 13.20 -10.23 31.44
CA ILE A 454 12.54 -8.93 31.36
C ILE A 454 11.08 -9.15 31.00
N ARG A 455 10.17 -8.72 31.88
CA ARG A 455 8.72 -8.90 31.71
C ARG A 455 8.00 -7.61 31.32
N ARG A 456 8.58 -6.46 31.64
CA ARG A 456 7.91 -5.17 31.45
C ARG A 456 8.91 -4.08 31.10
N LEU A 457 8.48 -3.13 30.28
CA LEU A 457 9.19 -1.90 29.95
C LEU A 457 8.24 -0.71 30.10
N ARG A 458 8.57 0.22 31.00
CA ARG A 458 7.84 1.48 31.18
C ARG A 458 8.64 2.62 30.56
N ILE A 459 7.95 3.45 29.78
CA ILE A 459 8.47 4.69 29.19
C ILE A 459 7.84 5.87 29.92
N ASP A 460 8.67 6.77 30.43
CA ASP A 460 8.24 8.03 31.06
C ASP A 460 8.97 9.23 30.43
N GLY A 461 8.27 9.92 29.53
CA GLY A 461 8.70 11.21 28.98
C GLY A 461 7.89 12.38 29.49
N SER A 462 7.39 12.35 30.73
CA SER A 462 6.68 13.48 31.36
C SER A 462 7.45 14.81 31.24
N ARG A 463 8.79 14.74 31.28
CA ARG A 463 9.73 15.87 31.15
C ARG A 463 10.24 16.13 29.72
N PHE A 464 9.74 15.39 28.72
CA PHE A 464 10.06 15.62 27.32
C PHE A 464 9.18 16.74 26.74
N SER A 465 9.73 17.69 25.99
CA SER A 465 8.98 18.85 25.48
C SER A 465 8.10 18.55 24.26
N GLY A 466 8.34 17.44 23.55
CA GLY A 466 7.51 17.01 22.43
C GLY A 466 6.12 16.53 22.86
N ASP A 467 5.18 16.52 21.91
CA ASP A 467 3.81 16.03 22.14
C ASP A 467 3.74 14.50 22.36
N TYR A 468 4.79 13.78 21.93
CA TYR A 468 4.88 12.32 21.90
C TYR A 468 6.30 11.87 22.22
N VAL A 469 6.45 10.73 22.92
CA VAL A 469 7.71 10.00 22.98
C VAL A 469 7.66 8.92 21.91
N LEU A 470 8.65 8.93 21.00
CA LEU A 470 8.66 8.05 19.84
C LEU A 470 9.70 6.94 20.06
N ILE A 471 9.24 5.70 19.96
CA ILE A 471 10.09 4.51 19.95
C ILE A 471 10.29 4.10 18.50
N ASP A 472 11.54 3.99 18.09
CA ASP A 472 11.91 3.63 16.72
C ASP A 472 12.10 2.12 16.61
N ASP A 473 13.05 1.58 17.37
CA ASP A 473 13.38 0.15 17.38
C ASP A 473 13.29 -0.46 18.77
N ILE A 474 12.84 -1.71 18.81
CA ILE A 474 12.90 -2.59 19.98
C ILE A 474 13.61 -3.88 19.55
N GLY A 475 14.81 -4.12 20.09
CA GLY A 475 15.55 -5.37 19.89
C GLY A 475 15.48 -6.24 21.14
N PHE A 476 15.38 -7.56 20.97
CA PHE A 476 15.32 -8.50 22.08
C PHE A 476 16.15 -9.75 21.82
N ILE A 477 16.74 -10.29 22.88
CA ILE A 477 17.48 -11.56 22.90
C ILE A 477 16.92 -12.38 24.04
N THR A 478 16.60 -13.63 23.75
CA THR A 478 16.02 -14.56 24.72
C THR A 478 17.02 -15.62 25.17
N ASN A 479 16.70 -16.29 26.28
CA ASN A 479 17.45 -17.42 26.81
C ASN A 479 16.89 -18.80 26.36
N PHE A 480 16.02 -18.83 25.33
CA PHE A 480 15.61 -20.08 24.70
C PHE A 480 16.84 -20.79 24.08
N PRO A 481 16.83 -22.12 23.91
CA PRO A 481 17.84 -22.80 23.09
C PRO A 481 17.70 -22.38 21.62
N ALA A 482 18.78 -22.57 20.85
CA ALA A 482 18.74 -22.32 19.41
C ALA A 482 17.82 -23.35 18.71
N ASP A 483 17.12 -22.89 17.68
CA ASP A 483 16.16 -23.72 16.91
C ASP A 483 16.83 -24.75 16.00
#